data_AF-A0A2U3KQS9-F1
#
_entry.id   AF-A0A2U3KQS9-F1
#
_cell.length_a   1.000
_cell.length_b   1.000
_cell.length_c   1.000
_cell.angle_alpha   90.00
_cell.angle_beta   90.00
_cell.angle_gamma   90.00
#
_symmetry.space_group_name_H-M   'P 1'
#
loop_
_entity.id
_entity.type
_entity.pdbx_description
1 polymer ?
#
loop_
_entity_poly.entity_id
_entity_poly.type
_entity_poly.pdbx_seq_one_letter_code
_entity_poly.pdbx_strand_id
1 'polypeptide(L)'
;MCPVHCDHTDHTRSRRYVRQDWEKLYRAAILESDRSKLLQRIGDAEAAILERSRSSSKPPDNNGKERDAITRALHILSLLREAWQQQQPHAMDAGKRSAPSIKRSGLHLPEVARSTQTRGS
;
A
#
# COMPACT_ATOMS: atom_id res chain seq x y z
N MET A 1 -30.16 -18.03 50.72
CA MET A 1 -31.04 -18.30 49.57
C MET A 1 -30.76 -17.24 48.52
N CYS A 2 -30.17 -17.61 47.39
CA CYS A 2 -29.91 -16.68 46.29
C CYS A 2 -31.00 -16.86 45.23
N PRO A 3 -31.71 -15.80 44.80
CA PRO A 3 -32.43 -15.83 43.55
C PRO A 3 -31.49 -15.39 42.42
N VAL A 4 -31.20 -16.41 41.63
CA VAL A 4 -30.62 -16.45 40.30
C VAL A 4 -31.20 -15.36 39.40
N HIS A 5 -30.36 -14.44 38.93
CA HIS A 5 -30.51 -13.83 37.60
C HIS A 5 -29.19 -13.19 37.19
N CYS A 6 -28.20 -14.03 36.93
CA CYS A 6 -27.14 -13.66 36.04
C CYS A 6 -27.69 -13.77 34.61
N ASP A 7 -27.24 -12.84 33.76
CA ASP A 7 -27.24 -12.93 32.30
C ASP A 7 -28.45 -12.37 31.54
N HIS A 8 -28.25 -11.26 30.83
CA HIS A 8 -28.53 -11.15 29.38
C HIS A 8 -28.13 -9.83 28.68
N THR A 9 -27.41 -8.89 29.31
CA THR A 9 -27.11 -7.58 28.68
C THR A 9 -25.62 -7.29 28.36
N ASP A 10 -24.79 -8.31 28.13
CA ASP A 10 -23.37 -8.06 27.78
C ASP A 10 -23.09 -8.14 26.26
N HIS A 11 -23.83 -8.96 25.51
CA HIS A 11 -23.51 -9.24 24.11
C HIS A 11 -23.63 -8.02 23.17
N THR A 12 -24.55 -7.09 23.43
CA THR A 12 -24.75 -5.90 22.55
C THR A 12 -23.72 -4.80 22.81
N ARG A 13 -23.08 -4.79 23.99
CA ARG A 13 -22.02 -3.86 24.35
C ARG A 13 -20.66 -4.39 23.92
N SER A 14 -20.39 -5.67 24.14
CA SER A 14 -19.19 -6.37 23.69
C SER A 14 -19.06 -6.38 22.15
N ARG A 15 -20.13 -6.70 21.42
CA ARG A 15 -20.12 -6.71 19.94
C ARG A 15 -19.94 -5.31 19.32
N ARG A 16 -20.40 -4.26 20.01
CA ARG A 16 -20.16 -2.85 19.64
C ARG A 16 -18.76 -2.36 20.03
N TYR A 17 -18.15 -2.92 21.07
CA TYR A 17 -16.78 -2.62 21.47
C TYR A 17 -15.78 -3.20 20.47
N VAL A 18 -15.89 -4.49 20.14
CA VAL A 18 -15.00 -5.15 19.18
C VAL A 18 -15.15 -4.58 17.75
N ARG A 19 -16.33 -4.07 17.40
CA ARG A 19 -16.54 -3.40 16.09
C ARG A 19 -15.80 -2.07 15.99
N GLN A 20 -15.55 -1.39 17.11
CA GLN A 20 -14.84 -0.12 17.13
C GLN A 20 -13.32 -0.29 17.04
N ASP A 21 -12.78 -1.47 17.33
CA ASP A 21 -11.33 -1.62 17.47
C ASP A 21 -10.63 -1.58 16.10
N TRP A 22 -11.17 -2.26 15.08
CA TRP A 22 -10.62 -2.18 13.73
C TRP A 22 -10.83 -0.80 13.09
N GLU A 23 -11.97 -0.13 13.34
CA GLU A 23 -12.24 1.21 12.80
C GLU A 23 -11.29 2.26 13.40
N LYS A 24 -10.96 2.14 14.70
CA LYS A 24 -9.98 3.00 15.37
C LYS A 24 -8.59 2.80 14.81
N LEU A 25 -8.15 1.55 14.65
CA LEU A 25 -6.84 1.23 14.10
C LEU A 25 -6.73 1.69 12.64
N TYR A 26 -7.78 1.49 11.85
CA TYR A 26 -7.87 2.03 10.50
C TYR A 26 -7.71 3.55 10.47
N ARG A 27 -8.48 4.30 11.28
CA ARG A 27 -8.34 5.76 11.37
C ARG A 27 -6.95 6.19 11.81
N ALA A 28 -6.36 5.48 12.77
CA ALA A 28 -5.00 5.75 13.23
C ALA A 28 -3.96 5.55 12.12
N ALA A 29 -4.16 4.58 11.22
CA ALA A 29 -3.30 4.38 10.05
C ALA A 29 -3.44 5.50 9.01
N ILE A 30 -4.68 5.93 8.70
CA ILE A 30 -4.92 7.02 7.74
C ILE A 30 -4.38 8.36 8.23
N LEU A 31 -4.45 8.62 9.54
CA LEU A 31 -4.01 9.88 10.15
C LEU A 31 -2.54 9.86 10.59
N GLU A 32 -1.83 8.75 10.41
CA GLU A 32 -0.43 8.66 10.82
C GLU A 32 0.45 9.56 9.95
N SER A 33 1.09 10.54 10.58
CA SER A 33 2.00 11.49 9.92
C SER A 33 3.46 11.09 10.10
N ASP A 34 3.75 10.29 11.13
CA ASP A 34 5.09 9.77 11.38
C ASP A 34 5.39 8.61 10.42
N ARG A 35 6.22 8.98 9.45
CA ARG A 35 6.86 8.13 8.45
C ARG A 35 7.42 6.81 9.00
N SER A 36 8.04 6.85 10.18
CA SER A 36 8.63 5.67 10.81
C SER A 36 7.59 4.71 11.40
N LYS A 37 6.40 5.21 11.73
CA LYS A 37 5.30 4.45 12.34
C LYS A 37 4.23 4.03 11.35
N LEU A 38 4.18 4.66 10.17
CA LEU A 38 3.12 4.43 9.18
C LEU A 38 2.98 2.95 8.80
N LEU A 39 4.08 2.27 8.49
CA LEU A 39 4.04 0.85 8.12
C LEU A 39 3.52 -0.04 9.25
N GLN A 40 3.92 0.25 10.50
CA GLN A 40 3.42 -0.47 11.67
C GLN A 40 1.91 -0.28 11.82
N ARG A 41 1.43 0.97 11.72
CA ARG A 41 0.01 1.30 11.85
C ARG A 41 -0.86 0.68 10.75
N ILE A 42 -0.35 0.64 9.51
CA ILE A 42 -0.99 -0.08 8.41
C ILE A 42 -1.11 -1.57 8.77
N GLY A 43 -0.04 -2.19 9.25
CA GLY A 43 -0.04 -3.61 9.65
C GLY A 43 -1.02 -3.92 10.78
N ASP A 44 -1.05 -3.09 11.82
CA ASP A 44 -1.97 -3.23 12.95
C ASP A 44 -3.43 -3.13 12.50
N ALA A 45 -3.74 -2.17 11.60
CA ALA A 45 -5.07 -2.01 11.03
C ALA A 45 -5.47 -3.19 10.14
N GLU A 46 -4.59 -3.65 9.25
CA GLU A 46 -4.83 -4.82 8.39
C GLU A 46 -5.14 -6.07 9.22
N ALA A 47 -4.35 -6.34 10.26
CA ALA A 47 -4.56 -7.48 11.14
C ALA A 47 -5.94 -7.44 11.82
N ALA A 48 -6.32 -6.31 12.40
CA ALA A 48 -7.61 -6.14 13.06
C ALA A 48 -8.80 -6.25 12.08
N ILE A 49 -8.67 -5.70 10.87
CA ILE A 49 -9.70 -5.79 9.83
C ILE A 49 -9.88 -7.25 9.36
N LEU A 50 -8.78 -7.98 9.18
CA LEU A 50 -8.84 -9.40 8.78
C LEU A 50 -9.43 -10.28 9.87
N GLU A 51 -9.09 -10.04 11.14
CA GLU A 51 -9.69 -10.73 12.27
C GLU A 51 -11.20 -10.47 12.35
N ARG A 52 -11.61 -9.21 12.13
CA ARG A 52 -13.02 -8.84 12.09
C ARG A 52 -13.76 -9.53 10.96
N SER A 53 -13.17 -9.57 9.76
CA SER A 53 -13.73 -10.24 8.58
C SER A 53 -14.05 -11.71 8.89
N ARG A 54 -13.10 -12.43 9.51
CA ARG A 54 -13.28 -13.85 9.91
C ARG A 54 -14.38 -14.02 10.95
N SER A 55 -14.42 -13.14 11.94
CA SER A 55 -15.41 -13.17 13.04
C SER A 55 -16.83 -12.80 12.60
N SER A 56 -16.98 -12.10 11.47
CA SER A 56 -18.27 -11.67 10.91
C SER A 56 -18.95 -12.72 10.00
N SER A 57 -18.40 -13.92 9.88
CA SER A 57 -18.89 -14.97 8.98
C SER A 57 -20.30 -15.53 9.30
N LYS A 58 -20.84 -15.30 10.51
CA LYS A 58 -22.23 -15.64 10.87
C LYS A 58 -23.21 -14.53 10.47
N PRO A 59 -24.34 -14.82 9.78
CA PRO A 59 -25.24 -13.78 9.29
C PRO A 59 -26.08 -13.19 10.43
N PRO A 60 -26.05 -11.86 10.57
CA PRO A 60 -27.30 -11.11 10.56
C PRO A 60 -27.37 -10.16 9.37
N ASP A 61 -28.57 -9.71 9.07
CA ASP A 61 -29.02 -8.87 7.95
C ASP A 61 -28.20 -7.58 7.68
N ASN A 62 -27.30 -7.18 8.59
CA ASN A 62 -26.46 -5.97 8.44
C ASN A 62 -25.06 -6.23 7.85
N ASN A 63 -24.67 -7.49 7.61
CA ASN A 63 -23.29 -7.86 7.25
C ASN A 63 -22.82 -7.26 5.92
N GLY A 64 -23.72 -6.94 4.99
CA GLY A 64 -23.34 -6.39 3.67
C GLY A 64 -22.57 -5.07 3.79
N LYS A 65 -23.10 -4.11 4.55
CA LYS A 65 -22.45 -2.78 4.72
C LYS A 65 -21.09 -2.88 5.40
N GLU A 66 -20.95 -3.80 6.35
CA GLU A 66 -19.70 -4.02 7.06
C GLU A 66 -18.64 -4.70 6.18
N ARG A 67 -19.03 -5.69 5.38
CA ARG A 67 -18.14 -6.30 4.38
C ARG A 67 -17.64 -5.28 3.37
N ASP A 68 -18.53 -4.42 2.87
CA ASP A 68 -18.13 -3.36 1.95
C ASP A 68 -17.15 -2.38 2.59
N ALA A 69 -17.36 -2.03 3.86
CA ALA A 69 -16.46 -1.16 4.61
C ALA A 69 -15.09 -1.82 4.81
N ILE A 70 -15.06 -3.11 5.16
CA ILE A 70 -13.83 -3.91 5.30
C ILE A 70 -13.05 -3.95 3.98
N THR A 71 -13.72 -4.26 2.86
CA THR A 71 -13.08 -4.31 1.53
C THR A 71 -12.48 -2.97 1.14
N ARG A 72 -13.22 -1.87 1.34
CA ARG A 72 -12.71 -0.52 1.08
C ARG A 72 -11.53 -0.16 1.97
N ALA A 73 -11.59 -0.49 3.25
CA ALA A 73 -10.51 -0.20 4.19
C ALA A 73 -9.20 -0.91 3.79
N LEU A 74 -9.26 -2.20 3.47
CA LEU A 74 -8.09 -2.97 3.02
C LEU A 74 -7.50 -2.40 1.72
N HIS A 75 -8.35 -2.04 0.76
CA HIS A 75 -7.88 -1.43 -0.49
C HIS A 75 -7.16 -0.10 -0.23
N ILE A 76 -7.73 0.79 0.59
CA ILE A 76 -7.10 2.08 0.93
C ILE A 76 -5.76 1.87 1.66
N LEU A 77 -5.67 0.89 2.56
CA LEU A 77 -4.43 0.58 3.27
C LEU A 77 -3.33 0.07 2.31
N SER A 78 -3.68 -0.74 1.30
CA SER A 78 -2.74 -1.16 0.24
C SER A 78 -2.20 0.05 -0.51
N LEU A 79 -3.09 0.94 -0.97
CA LEU A 79 -2.70 2.15 -1.69
C LEU A 79 -1.81 3.05 -0.84
N LEU A 80 -2.10 3.18 0.45
CA LEU A 80 -1.30 3.98 1.38
C LEU A 80 0.11 3.39 1.55
N ARG A 81 0.24 2.06 1.62
CA ARG A 81 1.54 1.37 1.68
C ARG A 81 2.34 1.57 0.39
N GLU A 82 1.69 1.43 -0.76
CA GLU A 82 2.34 1.62 -2.06
C GLU A 82 2.82 3.07 -2.22
N ALA A 83 1.97 4.05 -1.93
CA ALA A 83 2.32 5.46 -1.98
C ALA A 83 3.49 5.80 -1.04
N TRP A 84 3.54 5.17 0.13
CA TRP A 84 4.64 5.30 1.08
C TRP A 84 5.96 4.76 0.52
N GLN A 85 5.93 3.57 -0.09
CA GLN A 85 7.12 2.95 -0.70
C GLN A 85 7.71 3.80 -1.83
N GLN A 86 6.87 4.43 -2.65
CA GLN A 86 7.31 5.32 -3.73
C GLN A 86 7.95 6.63 -3.22
N GLN A 87 7.61 7.07 -2.01
CA GLN A 87 8.16 8.28 -1.39
C GLN A 87 9.47 8.04 -0.63
N GLN A 88 9.83 6.77 -0.41
CA GLN A 88 11.17 6.46 0.04
C GLN A 88 12.10 6.65 -1.15
N PRO A 89 13.12 7.53 -1.08
CA PRO A 89 14.20 7.47 -2.04
C PRO A 89 14.79 6.06 -1.88
N HIS A 90 14.56 5.21 -2.88
CA HIS A 90 15.24 3.93 -2.98
C HIS A 90 16.72 4.20 -2.70
N ALA A 91 17.19 3.76 -1.54
CA ALA A 91 18.61 3.66 -1.28
C ALA A 91 19.14 2.87 -2.47
N MET A 92 19.98 3.56 -3.25
CA MET A 92 20.58 3.10 -4.48
C MET A 92 20.81 1.59 -4.47
N ASP A 93 20.36 0.94 -5.54
CA ASP A 93 20.95 -0.29 -6.05
C ASP A 93 22.48 -0.09 -6.19
N ALA A 94 23.20 -0.31 -5.10
CA ALA A 94 24.64 -0.40 -5.07
C ALA A 94 25.00 -1.85 -5.41
N GLY A 95 24.88 -2.24 -6.69
CA GLY A 95 25.34 -3.58 -7.05
C GLY A 95 25.01 -4.12 -8.43
N LYS A 96 25.37 -3.37 -9.49
CA LYS A 96 26.03 -3.83 -10.75
C LYS A 96 25.46 -3.11 -11.97
N ARG A 97 25.97 -1.90 -12.23
CA ARG A 97 26.06 -1.41 -13.62
C ARG A 97 27.07 -2.29 -14.37
N SER A 98 26.59 -3.31 -15.06
CA SER A 98 27.29 -3.83 -16.23
C SER A 98 27.23 -2.71 -17.28
N ALA A 99 28.33 -2.01 -17.46
CA ALA A 99 28.46 -1.02 -18.53
C ALA A 99 28.28 -1.73 -19.89
N PRO A 100 27.53 -1.16 -20.85
CA PRO A 100 27.62 -1.64 -22.22
C PRO A 100 29.03 -1.36 -22.73
N SER A 101 29.78 -2.44 -23.00
CA SER A 101 31.06 -2.41 -23.70
C SER A 101 30.81 -1.89 -25.11
N ILE A 102 30.96 -0.57 -25.29
CA ILE A 102 31.00 0.05 -26.61
C ILE A 102 32.31 -0.40 -27.25
N LYS A 103 32.24 -1.42 -28.09
CA LYS A 103 33.35 -1.78 -28.99
C LYS A 103 33.53 -0.63 -29.97
N ARG A 104 34.51 0.22 -29.67
CA ARG A 104 35.01 1.29 -30.52
C ARG A 104 35.76 0.66 -31.70
N SER A 105 35.02 0.21 -32.71
CA SER A 105 35.59 -0.26 -33.96
C SER A 105 35.84 0.93 -34.90
N GLY A 106 37.11 1.18 -35.18
CA GLY A 106 37.58 1.72 -36.46
C GLY A 106 37.30 3.20 -36.74
N LEU A 107 38.26 4.06 -36.35
CA LEU A 107 38.53 5.25 -37.15
C LEU A 107 38.90 4.82 -38.58
N HIS A 108 38.16 5.29 -39.57
CA HIS A 108 38.69 5.52 -40.90
C HIS A 108 38.00 6.76 -41.48
N LEU A 109 38.57 7.92 -41.19
CA LEU A 109 38.43 9.08 -42.08
C LEU A 109 39.29 8.81 -43.32
N PRO A 110 38.78 9.19 -44.49
CA PRO A 110 39.60 9.98 -45.39
C PRO A 110 38.97 11.36 -45.65
N GLU A 111 39.68 12.35 -45.13
CA GLU A 111 40.21 13.51 -45.85
C GLU A 111 39.47 14.02 -47.11
N VAL A 112 38.78 15.14 -46.92
CA VAL A 112 38.74 16.36 -47.76
C VAL A 112 39.21 16.23 -49.21
N ALA A 113 38.28 16.47 -50.14
CA ALA A 113 38.56 17.24 -51.35
C ALA A 113 37.38 18.14 -51.71
N ARG A 114 37.63 19.44 -51.62
CA ARG A 114 36.81 20.56 -52.06
C ARG A 114 37.04 20.75 -53.57
N SER A 115 35.99 20.86 -54.38
CA SER A 115 35.95 21.57 -55.70
C SER A 115 34.53 21.49 -56.29
N THR A 116 33.74 22.56 -56.22
CA THR A 116 33.45 23.56 -57.28
C THR A 116 32.67 23.04 -58.49
N GLN A 117 31.63 23.83 -58.84
CA GLN A 117 31.08 24.06 -60.18
C GLN A 117 29.96 23.11 -60.68
N THR A 118 28.76 23.67 -60.86
CA THR A 118 27.97 23.71 -62.13
C THR A 118 26.58 24.29 -61.80
N ARG A 119 26.33 25.57 -62.10
CA ARG A 119 25.83 26.13 -63.36
C ARG A 119 24.31 25.98 -63.48
N GLY A 120 23.62 27.12 -63.39
CA GLY A 120 22.23 27.25 -63.78
C GLY A 120 22.03 27.23 -65.30
N SER A 121 20.79 26.94 -65.68
CA SER A 121 19.96 27.61 -66.67
C SER A 121 18.55 27.06 -66.54
#